data_AF-A0A1R0W5S4-F1
#
_entry.id   AF-A0A1R0W5S4-F1
#
_cell.length_a   1.000
_cell.length_b   1.000
_cell.length_c   1.000
_cell.angle_alpha   90.00
_cell.angle_beta   90.00
_cell.angle_gamma   90.00
#
_symmetry.space_group_name_H-M   'P 1'
#
loop_
_entity.id
_entity.type
_entity.pdbx_description
1 polymer ?
#
loop_
_entity_poly.entity_id
_entity_poly.type
_entity_poly.pdbx_seq_one_letter_code
_entity_poly.pdbx_strand_id
1 'polypeptide(L)'
;MIVPIKRLITIYLATFMFFTAGISFIFYQLNREPTYSFSTATDVVLASYDETEDLTKVSGEHVIGLVNAALNGEYDLIIDGVPINAVTDIRDIDLRGVVGNTYNMTLLRQNGVIHTVSVTH
;
A
#
# COMPACT_ATOMS: atom_id res chain seq x y z
N MET A 1 -45.13 26.95 -8.04
CA MET A 1 -43.90 27.74 -7.79
C MET A 1 -43.11 27.77 -9.10
N ILE A 2 -43.10 28.92 -9.79
CA ILE A 2 -42.44 29.05 -11.10
C ILE A 2 -40.95 29.29 -10.85
N VAL A 3 -40.10 28.36 -11.26
CA VAL A 3 -38.64 28.51 -11.14
C VAL A 3 -38.19 29.55 -12.16
N PRO A 4 -37.47 30.61 -11.77
CA PRO A 4 -37.02 31.63 -12.71
C PRO A 4 -36.04 31.02 -13.71
N ILE A 5 -36.25 31.29 -15.01
CA ILE A 5 -35.44 30.79 -16.14
C ILE A 5 -33.93 30.96 -15.91
N LYS A 6 -33.51 32.04 -15.25
CA LYS A 6 -32.11 32.28 -14.88
C LYS A 6 -31.52 31.17 -14.00
N ARG A 7 -32.30 30.64 -13.03
CA ARG A 7 -31.86 29.52 -12.18
C ARG A 7 -31.76 28.21 -12.96
N LEU A 8 -32.67 27.97 -13.91
CA LEU A 8 -32.60 26.79 -14.77
C LEU A 8 -31.34 26.80 -15.64
N ILE A 9 -30.97 27.95 -16.19
CA ILE A 9 -29.74 28.11 -16.99
C ILE A 9 -28.50 27.87 -16.13
N THR A 10 -28.43 28.42 -14.91
CA THR A 10 -27.29 28.20 -14.02
C THR A 10 -27.14 26.73 -13.61
N ILE A 11 -28.25 26.05 -13.31
CA ILE A 11 -28.23 24.62 -12.97
C ILE A 11 -27.76 23.78 -14.16
N TYR A 12 -28.24 24.09 -15.37
CA TYR A 12 -27.80 23.39 -16.57
C TYR A 12 -26.30 23.58 -16.83
N LEU A 13 -25.81 24.82 -16.72
CA LEU A 13 -24.40 25.14 -16.93
C LEU A 13 -23.51 24.44 -15.88
N ALA A 14 -23.89 24.49 -14.61
CA ALA A 14 -23.13 23.86 -13.52
C ALA A 14 -23.10 22.34 -13.67
N THR A 15 -24.24 21.72 -14.01
CA THR A 15 -24.33 20.28 -14.27
C THR A 15 -23.46 19.88 -15.45
N PHE A 16 -23.49 20.65 -16.54
CA PHE A 16 -22.67 20.40 -17.72
C PHE A 16 -21.18 20.47 -17.40
N MET A 17 -20.72 21.49 -16.66
CA MET A 17 -19.32 21.60 -16.24
C MET A 17 -18.90 20.48 -15.28
N PHE A 18 -19.78 20.06 -14.37
CA PHE A 18 -19.50 18.96 -13.46
C PHE A 18 -19.32 17.64 -14.21
N PHE A 19 -20.17 17.34 -15.18
CA PHE A 19 -20.04 16.12 -15.97
C PHE A 19 -18.81 16.12 -16.87
N THR A 20 -18.49 17.22 -17.54
CA THR A 20 -17.32 17.27 -18.42
C THR A 20 -16.02 17.15 -17.64
N ALA A 21 -15.85 17.91 -16.56
CA ALA A 21 -14.64 17.85 -15.74
C ALA A 21 -14.57 16.54 -14.92
N GLY A 22 -15.69 16.11 -14.34
CA GLY A 22 -15.77 14.92 -13.50
C GLY A 22 -15.51 13.63 -14.28
N ILE A 23 -16.11 13.47 -15.46
CA ILE A 23 -15.89 12.29 -16.30
C ILE A 23 -14.44 12.26 -16.81
N SER A 24 -13.89 13.40 -17.27
CA SER A 24 -12.49 13.47 -17.70
C SER A 24 -11.52 13.11 -16.58
N PHE A 25 -11.78 13.55 -15.34
CA PHE A 25 -10.97 13.18 -14.18
C PHE A 25 -11.02 11.68 -13.88
N ILE A 26 -12.22 11.07 -13.94
CA ILE A 26 -12.38 9.63 -13.72
C ILE A 26 -11.60 8.84 -14.77
N PHE A 27 -11.71 9.17 -16.06
CA PHE A 27 -10.92 8.52 -17.11
C PHE A 27 -9.41 8.76 -16.95
N TYR A 28 -9.00 9.94 -16.49
CA TYR A 28 -7.60 10.24 -16.21
C TYR A 28 -7.04 9.35 -15.10
N GLN A 29 -7.81 9.13 -14.02
CA GLN A 29 -7.39 8.28 -12.91
C GLN A 29 -7.44 6.80 -13.27
N LEU A 30 -8.40 6.35 -14.09
CA LEU A 30 -8.49 4.97 -14.58
C LEU A 30 -7.36 4.59 -15.54
N ASN A 31 -6.93 5.52 -16.40
CA ASN A 31 -5.89 5.26 -17.41
C ASN A 31 -4.48 5.63 -16.94
N ARG A 32 -4.34 6.19 -15.73
CA ARG A 32 -3.03 6.31 -15.10
C ARG A 32 -2.63 4.94 -14.60
N GLU A 33 -1.72 4.29 -15.31
CA GLU A 33 -0.95 3.22 -14.71
C GLU A 33 -0.23 3.81 -13.49
N PRO A 34 -0.35 3.20 -12.30
CA PRO A 34 0.38 3.63 -11.13
C PRO A 34 1.85 3.72 -11.50
N THR A 35 2.40 4.93 -11.45
CA THR A 35 3.80 5.17 -11.79
C THR A 35 4.64 4.69 -10.62
N TYR A 36 4.95 3.40 -10.61
CA TYR A 36 5.94 2.84 -9.71
C TYR A 36 7.30 3.36 -10.16
N SER A 37 7.90 4.24 -9.35
CA SER A 37 9.29 4.61 -9.54
C SER A 37 10.14 3.43 -9.10
N PHE A 38 10.48 2.53 -10.02
CA PHE A 38 11.44 1.48 -9.76
C PHE A 38 12.83 2.13 -9.63
N SER A 39 13.41 2.02 -8.44
CA SER A 39 14.80 2.38 -8.19
C SER A 39 15.70 1.53 -9.10
N THR A 40 16.62 2.17 -9.83
CA THR A 40 17.62 1.54 -10.70
C THR A 40 18.78 0.94 -9.89
N ALA A 41 18.54 0.52 -8.64
CA ALA A 41 19.49 -0.25 -7.87
C ALA A 41 19.69 -1.59 -8.61
N THR A 42 20.88 -1.78 -9.17
CA THR A 42 21.27 -2.91 -10.04
C THR A 42 21.46 -4.22 -9.25
N ASP A 43 20.93 -4.31 -8.04
CA ASP A 43 21.06 -5.47 -7.18
C ASP A 43 19.73 -5.75 -6.47
N VAL A 44 18.68 -5.92 -7.27
CA VAL A 44 17.47 -6.60 -6.78
C VAL A 44 17.79 -8.08 -6.80
N VAL A 45 18.28 -8.58 -5.67
CA VAL A 45 18.27 -10.01 -5.40
C VAL A 45 16.80 -10.43 -5.46
N LEU A 46 16.41 -11.04 -6.58
CA LEU A 46 15.15 -11.77 -6.67
C LEU A 46 15.25 -12.86 -5.62
N ALA A 47 14.58 -12.64 -4.49
CA ALA A 47 14.39 -13.67 -3.49
C ALA A 47 13.60 -14.79 -4.15
N SER A 48 14.30 -15.86 -4.51
CA SER A 48 13.65 -17.09 -4.93
C SER A 48 12.76 -17.50 -3.77
N TYR A 49 11.47 -17.75 -4.04
CA TYR A 49 10.60 -18.40 -3.06
C TYR A 49 11.20 -19.78 -2.82
N ASP A 50 11.96 -19.90 -1.73
CA ASP A 50 12.42 -21.19 -1.25
C ASP A 50 11.15 -21.92 -0.83
N GLU A 51 10.94 -23.12 -1.34
CA GLU A 51 9.71 -23.91 -1.17
C GLU A 51 9.57 -24.38 0.29
N THR A 52 9.50 -23.46 1.24
CA THR A 52 9.26 -23.76 2.65
C THR A 52 7.86 -24.33 2.74
N GLU A 53 7.78 -25.65 2.97
CA GLU A 53 6.52 -26.39 3.16
C GLU A 53 5.66 -25.83 4.31
N ASP A 54 6.27 -24.99 5.16
CA ASP A 54 5.64 -24.31 6.27
C ASP A 54 5.31 -22.85 5.95
N LEU A 55 4.02 -22.58 5.71
CA LEU A 55 3.49 -21.23 5.43
C LEU A 55 3.64 -20.25 6.61
N THR A 56 4.03 -20.72 7.79
CA THR A 56 4.35 -19.84 8.93
C THR A 56 5.77 -19.30 8.85
N LYS A 57 6.61 -19.82 7.95
CA LYS A 57 7.97 -19.34 7.74
C LYS A 57 8.05 -18.49 6.48
N VAL A 58 8.76 -17.38 6.58
CA VAL A 58 8.99 -16.46 5.48
C VAL A 58 10.47 -16.08 5.44
N SER A 59 10.99 -15.85 4.24
CA SER A 59 12.34 -15.33 4.09
C SER A 59 12.40 -13.86 4.49
N GLY A 60 13.57 -13.40 4.93
CA GLY A 60 13.79 -12.01 5.28
C GLY A 60 13.56 -11.03 4.13
N GLU A 61 13.80 -11.46 2.90
CA GLU A 61 13.48 -10.65 1.71
C GLU A 61 11.97 -10.50 1.53
N HIS A 62 11.20 -11.55 1.83
CA HIS A 62 9.75 -11.46 1.86
C HIS A 62 9.29 -10.48 2.95
N VAL A 63 9.91 -10.53 4.14
CA VAL A 63 9.66 -9.56 5.22
C VAL A 63 9.91 -8.13 4.78
N ILE A 64 11.02 -7.87 4.06
CA ILE A 64 11.34 -6.55 3.51
C ILE A 64 10.25 -6.08 2.54
N GLY A 65 9.68 -6.99 1.74
CA GLY A 65 8.56 -6.69 0.85
C GLY A 65 7.31 -6.16 1.57
N LEU A 66 7.10 -6.53 2.84
CA LEU A 66 5.95 -6.12 3.65
C LEU A 66 6.07 -4.68 4.18
N VAL A 67 7.30 -4.15 4.25
CA VAL A 67 7.58 -2.83 4.85
C VAL A 67 6.80 -1.72 4.15
N ASN A 68 6.74 -1.72 2.82
CA ASN A 68 6.06 -0.67 2.07
C ASN A 68 4.55 -0.60 2.36
N ALA A 69 3.88 -1.76 2.48
CA ALA A 69 2.47 -1.81 2.79
C ALA A 69 2.19 -1.35 4.24
N ALA A 70 3.10 -1.66 5.18
CA ALA A 70 3.02 -1.19 6.55
C ALA A 70 3.21 0.34 6.67
N LEU A 71 4.17 0.90 5.93
CA LEU A 71 4.37 2.35 5.84
C LEU A 71 3.20 3.08 5.17
N ASN A 72 2.45 2.40 4.28
CA ASN A 72 1.22 2.92 3.70
C ASN A 72 0.01 2.83 4.64
N GLY A 73 0.17 2.21 5.83
CA GLY A 73 -0.89 2.06 6.82
C GLY A 73 -1.89 0.95 6.54
N GLU A 74 -1.53 -0.04 5.71
CA GLU A 74 -2.40 -1.20 5.45
C GLU A 74 -2.48 -2.12 6.67
N TYR A 75 -1.40 -2.21 7.45
CA TYR A 75 -1.28 -2.95 8.71
C TYR A 75 -0.05 -2.47 9.50
N ASP A 76 0.03 -2.82 10.78
CA ASP A 76 1.24 -2.64 11.57
C ASP A 76 2.17 -3.85 11.37
N LEU A 77 3.42 -3.62 10.97
CA LEU A 77 4.44 -4.67 10.84
C LEU A 77 5.37 -4.62 12.06
N ILE A 78 5.67 -5.76 12.66
CA ILE A 78 6.61 -5.87 13.78
C ILE A 78 7.73 -6.82 13.38
N ILE A 79 8.95 -6.32 13.21
CA ILE A 79 10.14 -7.13 12.87
C ILE A 79 11.01 -7.22 14.13
N ASP A 80 11.16 -8.42 14.70
CA ASP A 80 11.99 -8.65 15.90
C ASP A 80 11.69 -7.67 17.07
N GLY A 81 10.42 -7.29 17.21
CA GLY A 81 9.96 -6.34 18.23
C GLY A 81 10.05 -4.86 17.83
N VAL A 82 10.57 -4.54 16.64
CA VAL A 82 10.59 -3.19 16.07
C VAL A 82 9.28 -2.94 15.30
N PRO A 83 8.42 -2.01 15.75
CA PRO A 83 7.21 -1.68 15.04
C PRO A 83 7.51 -0.77 13.83
N ILE A 84 6.86 -1.08 12.72
CA ILE A 84 6.91 -0.35 11.46
C ILE A 84 5.46 -0.12 11.03
N ASN A 85 5.09 1.16 10.92
CA ASN A 85 3.73 1.59 10.59
C ASN A 85 3.74 2.93 9.84
N ALA A 86 2.57 3.48 9.56
CA ALA A 86 2.41 4.71 8.79
C ALA A 86 3.06 5.97 9.37
N VAL A 87 3.42 5.97 10.67
CA VAL A 87 4.10 7.10 11.32
C VAL A 87 5.60 6.86 11.50
N THR A 88 6.10 5.70 11.10
CA THR A 88 7.52 5.34 11.25
C THR A 88 8.36 5.96 10.16
N ASP A 89 9.48 6.60 10.51
CA ASP A 89 10.47 7.04 9.52
C ASP A 89 11.37 5.86 9.14
N ILE A 90 11.34 5.48 7.86
CA ILE A 90 12.16 4.37 7.34
C ILE A 90 13.66 4.60 7.48
N ARG A 91 14.11 5.85 7.64
CA ARG A 91 15.52 6.19 7.84
C ARG A 91 16.05 5.73 9.20
N ASP A 92 15.15 5.53 10.17
CA ASP A 92 15.50 5.10 11.53
C ASP A 92 15.50 3.57 11.68
N ILE A 93 15.18 2.83 10.61
CA ILE A 93 15.11 1.37 10.60
C ILE A 93 16.31 0.79 9.84
N ASP A 94 17.09 -0.08 10.49
CA ASP A 94 18.14 -0.86 9.83
C ASP A 94 17.62 -2.25 9.43
N LEU A 95 17.32 -2.43 8.14
CA LEU A 95 16.85 -3.70 7.57
C LEU A 95 17.98 -4.60 7.05
N ARG A 96 19.25 -4.19 7.15
CA ARG A 96 20.37 -4.97 6.60
C ARG A 96 20.53 -6.32 7.30
N GLY A 97 20.10 -6.42 8.56
CA GLY A 97 20.08 -7.66 9.33
C GLY A 97 18.90 -8.57 9.03
N VAL A 98 17.95 -8.16 8.17
CA VAL A 98 16.76 -8.96 7.85
C VAL A 98 17.05 -9.92 6.69
N VAL A 99 17.85 -9.49 5.70
CA VAL A 99 18.20 -10.29 4.51
C VAL A 99 18.90 -11.60 4.90
N GLY A 100 18.53 -12.72 4.27
CA GLY A 100 19.13 -14.02 4.51
C GLY A 100 18.66 -14.77 5.75
N ASN A 101 17.83 -14.17 6.60
CA ASN A 101 17.23 -14.83 7.76
C ASN A 101 15.87 -15.47 7.42
N THR A 102 15.49 -16.50 8.18
CA THR A 102 14.14 -17.08 8.14
C THR A 102 13.35 -16.61 9.34
N TYR A 103 12.18 -16.06 9.11
CA TYR A 103 11.31 -15.51 10.13
C TYR A 103 10.05 -16.37 10.29
N ASN A 104 9.57 -16.50 11.52
CA ASN A 104 8.23 -16.99 11.80
C ASN A 104 7.24 -15.83 11.75
N MET A 105 6.20 -15.95 10.92
CA MET A 105 5.15 -14.95 10.75
C MET A 105 3.91 -15.31 11.57
N THR A 106 3.38 -14.32 12.28
CA THR A 106 2.10 -14.37 12.98
C THR A 106 1.22 -13.22 12.51
N LEU A 107 -0.05 -13.52 12.20
CA LEU A 107 -1.02 -12.54 11.73
C LEU A 107 -2.11 -12.33 12.78
N LEU A 108 -2.38 -11.07 13.12
CA LEU A 108 -3.54 -10.71 13.92
C LEU A 108 -4.64 -10.17 13.00
N ARG A 109 -5.72 -10.94 12.89
CA ARG A 109 -6.89 -10.60 12.06
C ARG A 109 -8.10 -10.31 12.93
N GLN A 110 -8.79 -9.21 12.67
CA GLN A 110 -10.08 -8.88 13.28
C GLN A 110 -11.08 -8.58 12.16
N ASN A 111 -12.27 -9.16 12.21
CA ASN A 111 -13.33 -8.96 11.22
C ASN A 111 -12.90 -9.21 9.76
N GLY A 112 -11.96 -10.13 9.53
CA GLY A 112 -11.45 -10.43 8.18
C GLY A 112 -10.29 -9.55 7.72
N VAL A 113 -9.97 -8.47 8.44
CA VAL A 113 -8.91 -7.51 8.11
C VAL A 113 -7.65 -7.82 8.93
N ILE A 114 -6.49 -7.78 8.28
CA ILE A 114 -5.19 -7.92 8.96
C ILE A 114 -4.86 -6.58 9.61
N HIS A 115 -4.66 -6.59 10.94
CA HIS A 115 -4.26 -5.39 11.68
C HIS A 115 -2.78 -5.39 11.99
N THR A 116 -2.22 -6.56 12.28
CA THR A 116 -0.81 -6.69 12.67
C THR A 116 -0.18 -7.90 12.01
N VAL A 117 1.01 -7.71 11.49
CA VAL A 117 1.91 -8.76 10.99
C VAL A 117 3.13 -8.75 11.88
N SER A 118 3.38 -9.82 12.63
CA SER A 118 4.57 -9.95 13.46
C SER A 118 5.48 -11.00 12.86
N VAL A 119 6.76 -10.67 12.73
CA VAL A 119 7.79 -11.58 12.24
C VAL A 119 8.94 -11.64 13.25
N THR A 120 9.34 -12.85 13.62
CA THR A 120 10.41 -13.10 14.59
C THR A 120 11.35 -14.17 14.07
N HIS A 121 12.65 -13.90 14.06
CA HIS A 121 13.68 -14.85 13.65
C HIS A 121 14.29 -15.64 14.82
#